data_AF-A0A1T5IEW2-F1
#
_entry.id   AF-A0A1T5IEW2-F1
#
_cell.length_a   1.000
_cell.length_b   1.000
_cell.length_c   1.000
_cell.angle_alpha   90.00
_cell.angle_beta   90.00
_cell.angle_gamma   90.00
#
_symmetry.space_group_name_H-M   'P 1'
#
loop_
_entity.id
_entity.type
_entity.pdbx_description
1 polymer ?
#
loop_
_entity_poly.entity_id
_entity_poly.type
_entity_poly.pdbx_seq_one_letter_code
_entity_poly.pdbx_strand_id
1 'polypeptide(L)'
;MRTKLSLITFFLIAAFSFGAAAQPNQNKGWHEKVKSERIAFLTSEMDLTPAEAAKFWALYNEAEGERMKAFGEVMDAFGKLEKAIQDKASEQEIEKALQNYLKAEKASGEVDVKYLERYRKVIPVDKVAKLIIGEEKFRRQQIARLRGGQHKGFKKDN
;
A
#
# COMPACT_ATOMS: atom_id res chain seq x y z
N MET A 1 31.99 49.84 13.38
CA MET A 1 31.20 48.58 13.36
C MET A 1 30.36 48.46 12.08
N ARG A 2 30.97 48.52 10.88
CA ARG A 2 30.23 48.44 9.60
C ARG A 2 30.80 47.42 8.61
N THR A 3 31.97 46.85 8.89
CA THR A 3 32.61 45.82 8.04
C THR A 3 32.36 44.39 8.53
N LYS A 4 31.86 44.19 9.76
CA LYS A 4 31.48 42.86 10.30
C LYS A 4 30.07 42.41 9.91
N LEU A 5 29.23 43.31 9.40
CA LEU A 5 27.87 42.97 8.95
C LEU A 5 27.84 42.40 7.52
N SER A 6 28.85 42.69 6.68
CA SER A 6 28.93 42.19 5.30
C SER A 6 29.34 40.72 5.21
N LEU A 7 30.05 40.19 6.21
CA LEU A 7 30.49 38.78 6.24
C LEU A 7 29.39 37.81 6.68
N ILE A 8 28.36 38.30 7.39
CA ILE A 8 27.22 37.49 7.83
C ILE A 8 26.21 37.30 6.69
N THR A 9 26.08 38.29 5.80
CA THR A 9 25.18 38.20 4.64
C THR A 9 25.68 37.23 3.57
N PHE A 10 27.00 37.02 3.46
CA PHE A 10 27.57 36.05 2.51
C PHE A 10 27.41 34.60 2.97
N PHE A 11 27.20 34.35 4.27
CA PHE A 11 27.00 33.02 4.83
C PHE A 11 25.54 32.54 4.77
N LEU A 12 24.58 33.44 4.50
CA LEU A 12 23.15 33.11 4.42
C LEU A 12 22.66 32.71 3.01
N ILE A 13 23.48 32.87 1.98
CA ILE A 13 23.10 32.56 0.59
C ILE A 13 23.68 31.21 0.12
N ALA A 14 24.68 30.65 0.83
CA ALA A 14 25.28 29.35 0.51
C ALA A 14 24.49 28.13 1.02
N ALA A 15 23.42 28.33 1.80
CA ALA A 15 22.63 27.23 2.37
C ALA A 15 21.47 26.74 1.48
N PHE A 16 21.24 27.35 0.31
CA PHE A 16 20.05 27.04 -0.51
C PHE A 16 20.31 26.16 -1.75
N SER A 17 21.55 25.67 -1.94
CA SER A 17 21.92 24.92 -3.15
C SER A 17 22.03 23.40 -2.98
N PHE A 18 21.50 22.83 -1.90
CA PHE A 18 21.42 21.37 -1.73
C PHE A 18 19.96 20.87 -1.58
N GLY A 19 19.11 21.30 -2.51
CA GLY A 19 17.90 20.55 -2.86
C GLY A 19 18.26 19.56 -3.95
N ALA A 20 18.68 18.36 -3.54
CA ALA A 20 18.94 17.24 -4.44
C ALA A 20 17.81 17.13 -5.47
N ALA A 21 18.18 17.01 -6.74
CA ALA A 21 17.28 16.59 -7.80
C ALA A 21 16.79 15.18 -7.48
N ALA A 22 15.72 15.08 -6.70
CA ALA A 22 14.92 13.88 -6.60
C ALA A 22 14.26 13.74 -7.97
N GLN A 23 14.85 12.93 -8.86
CA GLN A 23 14.13 12.41 -10.01
C GLN A 23 12.80 11.87 -9.47
N PRO A 24 11.63 12.39 -9.92
CA PRO A 24 10.37 11.87 -9.48
C PRO A 24 10.30 10.45 -10.00
N ASN A 25 10.58 9.49 -9.12
CA ASN A 25 10.24 8.11 -9.38
C ASN A 25 8.72 8.10 -9.48
N GLN A 26 8.19 8.19 -10.71
CA GLN A 26 6.76 8.35 -11.01
C GLN A 26 5.92 7.31 -10.25
N ASN A 27 6.51 6.15 -9.97
CA ASN A 27 5.90 5.08 -9.21
C ASN A 27 5.70 5.41 -7.71
N LYS A 28 6.67 6.09 -7.07
CA LYS A 28 6.55 6.51 -5.66
C LYS A 28 5.41 7.53 -5.46
N GLY A 29 5.33 8.50 -6.37
CA GLY A 29 4.26 9.51 -6.32
C GLY A 29 2.86 8.92 -6.52
N TRP A 30 2.73 7.90 -7.37
CA TRP A 30 1.44 7.21 -7.56
C TRP A 30 1.02 6.42 -6.32
N HIS A 31 1.93 5.66 -5.71
CA HIS A 31 1.62 4.88 -4.51
C HIS A 31 1.20 5.77 -3.34
N GLU A 32 1.90 6.88 -3.10
CA GLU A 32 1.56 7.84 -2.06
C GLU A 32 0.19 8.48 -2.31
N LYS A 33 -0.11 8.80 -3.58
CA LYS A 33 -1.43 9.33 -3.98
C LYS A 33 -2.55 8.33 -3.73
N VAL A 34 -2.38 7.06 -4.12
CA VAL A 34 -3.41 6.03 -3.87
C VAL A 34 -3.61 5.80 -2.36
N LYS A 35 -2.52 5.86 -1.58
CA LYS A 35 -2.60 5.74 -0.11
C LYS A 35 -3.37 6.90 0.51
N SER A 36 -3.10 8.14 0.10
CA SER A 36 -3.83 9.31 0.63
C SER A 36 -5.30 9.30 0.22
N GLU A 37 -5.61 8.93 -1.03
CA GLU A 37 -6.99 8.73 -1.50
C GLU A 37 -7.72 7.67 -0.66
N ARG A 38 -7.06 6.54 -0.36
CA ARG A 38 -7.65 5.51 0.49
C ARG A 38 -7.95 6.00 1.90
N ILE A 39 -7.00 6.72 2.52
CA ILE A 39 -7.19 7.27 3.86
C ILE A 39 -8.38 8.23 3.88
N ALA A 40 -8.47 9.14 2.91
CA ALA A 40 -9.59 10.07 2.79
C ALA A 40 -10.92 9.33 2.59
N PHE A 41 -10.96 8.35 1.69
CA PHE A 41 -12.16 7.56 1.39
C PHE A 41 -12.66 6.79 2.63
N LEU A 42 -11.78 6.08 3.33
CA LEU A 42 -12.17 5.32 4.52
C LEU A 42 -12.60 6.25 5.66
N THR A 43 -11.93 7.39 5.83
CA THR A 43 -12.34 8.40 6.83
C THR A 43 -13.78 8.86 6.58
N SER A 44 -14.16 9.10 5.33
CA SER A 44 -15.52 9.51 4.98
C SER A 44 -16.57 8.40 5.13
N GLU A 45 -16.21 7.14 4.88
CA GLU A 45 -17.18 6.01 4.94
C GLU A 45 -17.43 5.54 6.38
N MET A 46 -16.42 5.61 7.26
CA MET A 46 -16.48 4.98 8.58
C MET A 46 -17.13 5.83 9.67
N ASP A 47 -17.18 7.17 9.49
CA ASP A 47 -17.74 8.10 10.47
C ASP A 47 -17.15 7.91 11.89
N LEU A 48 -15.83 7.94 11.98
CA LEU A 48 -15.10 7.79 13.24
C LEU A 48 -15.09 9.10 14.02
N THR A 49 -15.32 9.03 15.33
CA THR A 49 -15.01 10.14 16.24
C THR A 49 -13.49 10.36 16.29
N PRO A 50 -13.01 11.55 16.69
CA PRO A 50 -11.57 11.81 16.80
C PRO A 50 -10.83 10.80 17.71
N ALA A 51 -11.47 10.39 18.81
CA ALA A 51 -10.89 9.42 19.75
C ALA A 51 -10.79 8.00 19.16
N GLU A 52 -11.79 7.57 18.39
CA GLU A 52 -11.77 6.29 17.67
C GLU A 52 -10.75 6.33 16.54
N ALA A 53 -10.72 7.41 15.76
CA ALA A 53 -9.80 7.58 14.64
C ALA A 53 -8.34 7.48 15.07
N ALA A 54 -7.96 8.11 16.19
CA ALA A 54 -6.61 8.03 16.73
C ALA A 54 -6.17 6.58 17.01
N LYS A 55 -7.03 5.77 17.63
CA LYS A 55 -6.75 4.35 17.92
C LYS A 55 -6.77 3.48 16.66
N PHE A 56 -7.76 3.73 15.80
CA PHE A 56 -7.95 3.01 14.55
C PHE A 56 -6.76 3.17 13.60
N TRP A 57 -6.33 4.42 13.31
CA TRP A 57 -5.29 4.67 12.32
C TRP A 57 -3.93 4.10 12.72
N ALA A 58 -3.61 4.08 14.02
CA ALA A 58 -2.41 3.39 14.52
C ALA A 58 -2.43 1.89 14.16
N LEU A 59 -3.55 1.23 14.46
CA LEU A 59 -3.74 -0.19 14.16
C LEU A 59 -3.85 -0.48 12.65
N TYR A 60 -4.47 0.43 11.90
CA TYR A 60 -4.60 0.31 10.44
C TYR A 60 -3.25 0.36 9.74
N ASN A 61 -2.37 1.27 10.14
CA ASN A 61 -1.03 1.37 9.56
C ASN A 61 -0.18 0.12 9.85
N GLU A 62 -0.33 -0.47 11.04
CA GLU A 62 0.31 -1.74 11.39
C GLU A 62 -0.21 -2.88 10.50
N ALA A 63 -1.54 -2.98 10.34
CA ALA A 63 -2.19 -3.97 9.48
C ALA A 63 -1.71 -3.87 8.04
N GLU A 64 -1.61 -2.66 7.50
CA GLU A 64 -1.14 -2.43 6.15
C GLU A 64 0.31 -2.88 5.94
N GLY A 65 1.17 -2.68 6.92
CA GLY A 65 2.54 -3.19 6.86
C GLY A 65 2.58 -4.72 6.83
N GLU A 66 1.81 -5.38 7.71
CA GLU A 66 1.75 -6.84 7.75
C GLU A 66 1.11 -7.44 6.50
N ARG A 67 0.01 -6.85 5.99
CA ARG A 67 -0.63 -7.28 4.74
C ARG A 67 0.31 -7.13 3.56
N MET A 68 1.03 -6.01 3.46
CA MET A 68 2.00 -5.79 2.38
C MET A 68 3.11 -6.83 2.42
N LYS A 69 3.61 -7.17 3.61
CA LYS A 69 4.62 -8.21 3.78
C LYS A 69 4.07 -9.58 3.37
N ALA A 70 2.91 -9.97 3.89
CA ALA A 70 2.29 -11.27 3.59
C ALA A 70 1.96 -11.41 2.10
N PHE A 71 1.47 -10.33 1.46
CA PHE A 71 1.26 -10.28 0.02
C PHE A 71 2.56 -10.47 -0.77
N GLY A 72 3.66 -9.88 -0.31
CA GLY A 72 4.99 -10.13 -0.88
C GLY A 72 5.39 -11.61 -0.81
N GLU A 73 5.17 -12.26 0.33
CA GLU A 73 5.44 -13.69 0.51
C GLU A 73 4.58 -14.58 -0.40
N VAL A 74 3.30 -14.22 -0.60
CA VAL A 74 2.41 -14.88 -1.56
C VAL A 74 2.94 -14.73 -2.98
N MET A 75 3.33 -13.52 -3.38
CA MET A 75 3.85 -13.25 -4.72
C MET A 75 5.18 -13.94 -4.98
N ASP A 76 6.06 -14.02 -3.99
CA ASP A 76 7.31 -14.76 -4.09
C ASP A 76 7.07 -16.28 -4.25
N ALA A 77 6.09 -16.83 -3.51
CA ALA A 77 5.72 -18.23 -3.63
C ALA A 77 5.06 -18.53 -4.98
N PHE A 78 4.20 -17.63 -5.46
CA PHE A 78 3.59 -17.71 -6.79
C PHE A 78 4.65 -17.68 -7.90
N GLY A 79 5.61 -16.75 -7.86
CA GLY A 79 6.69 -16.69 -8.84
C GLY A 79 7.58 -17.94 -8.85
N LYS A 80 7.80 -18.57 -7.69
CA LYS A 80 8.50 -19.87 -7.61
C LYS A 80 7.68 -21.00 -8.25
N LEU A 81 6.36 -20.99 -8.09
CA LEU A 81 5.46 -21.95 -8.73
C LEU A 81 5.46 -21.78 -10.26
N GLU A 82 5.35 -20.54 -10.76
CA GLU A 82 5.47 -20.26 -12.20
C GLU A 82 6.80 -20.77 -12.76
N LYS A 83 7.90 -20.49 -12.05
CA LYS A 83 9.24 -20.94 -12.44
C LYS A 83 9.33 -22.47 -12.49
N ALA A 84 8.76 -23.19 -11.52
CA ALA A 84 8.77 -24.65 -11.52
C ALA A 84 8.09 -25.24 -12.77
N ILE A 85 7.01 -24.62 -13.25
CA ILE A 85 6.35 -25.02 -14.50
C ILE A 85 7.21 -24.68 -15.72
N GLN A 86 7.77 -23.47 -15.77
CA GLN A 86 8.62 -23.02 -16.88
C GLN A 86 9.87 -23.91 -17.04
N ASP A 87 10.48 -24.29 -15.93
CA ASP A 87 11.68 -25.13 -15.88
C ASP A 87 11.35 -26.63 -16.07
N LYS A 88 10.07 -27.00 -16.24
CA LYS A 88 9.59 -28.39 -16.33
C LYS A 88 10.11 -29.25 -15.18
N ALA A 89 10.02 -28.72 -13.96
CA ALA A 89 10.43 -29.40 -12.74
C ALA A 89 9.70 -30.74 -12.55
N SER A 90 10.24 -31.58 -11.67
CA SER A 90 9.59 -32.84 -11.32
C SER A 90 8.25 -32.63 -10.63
N GLU A 91 7.37 -33.64 -10.67
CA GLU A 91 6.08 -33.63 -9.98
C GLU A 91 6.23 -33.31 -8.48
N GLN A 92 7.25 -33.88 -7.83
CA GLN A 92 7.52 -33.64 -6.41
C GLN A 92 7.92 -32.18 -6.13
N GLU A 93 8.67 -31.55 -7.02
CA GLU A 93 9.07 -30.15 -6.88
C GLU A 93 7.89 -29.19 -7.11
N ILE A 94 7.02 -29.50 -8.08
CA ILE A 94 5.79 -28.75 -8.33
C ILE A 94 4.86 -28.85 -7.13
N GLU A 95 4.65 -30.06 -6.59
CA GLU A 95 3.83 -30.27 -5.40
C GLU A 95 4.35 -29.47 -4.20
N LYS A 96 5.67 -29.46 -3.99
CA LYS A 96 6.28 -28.64 -2.95
C LYS A 96 6.04 -27.13 -3.18
N ALA A 97 6.11 -26.66 -4.43
CA ALA A 97 5.84 -25.26 -4.75
C ALA A 97 4.37 -24.88 -4.51
N LEU A 98 3.43 -25.76 -4.87
CA LEU A 98 2.00 -25.60 -4.58
C LEU A 98 1.74 -25.51 -3.07
N GLN A 99 2.34 -26.39 -2.27
CA GLN A 99 2.20 -26.36 -0.80
C GLN A 99 2.75 -25.07 -0.20
N ASN A 100 3.88 -24.56 -0.70
CA ASN A 100 4.44 -23.29 -0.24
C ASN A 100 3.52 -22.11 -0.58
N TYR A 101 2.96 -22.09 -1.79
CA TYR A 101 1.99 -21.07 -2.20
C TYR A 101 0.74 -21.10 -1.31
N LEU A 102 0.14 -22.28 -1.09
CA LEU A 102 -1.02 -22.42 -0.21
C LEU A 102 -0.72 -21.99 1.23
N LYS A 103 0.48 -22.31 1.74
CA LYS A 103 0.91 -21.87 3.08
C LYS A 103 1.00 -20.34 3.17
N ALA A 104 1.53 -19.68 2.14
CA ALA A 104 1.63 -18.22 2.10
C ALA A 104 0.25 -17.55 2.04
N GLU A 105 -0.66 -18.07 1.21
CA GLU A 105 -2.07 -17.61 1.14
C GLU A 105 -2.77 -17.73 2.50
N LYS A 106 -2.61 -18.88 3.18
CA LYS A 106 -3.18 -19.07 4.52
C LYS A 106 -2.64 -18.06 5.53
N ALA A 107 -1.32 -17.85 5.54
CA ALA A 107 -0.69 -16.86 6.42
C ALA A 107 -1.18 -15.44 6.13
N SER A 108 -1.40 -15.10 4.86
CA SER A 108 -2.01 -13.82 4.47
C SER A 108 -3.42 -13.65 5.02
N GLY A 109 -4.28 -14.68 4.90
CA GLY A 109 -5.62 -14.65 5.48
C GLY A 109 -5.63 -14.55 7.02
N GLU A 110 -4.65 -15.16 7.69
CA GLU A 110 -4.49 -15.06 9.16
C GLU A 110 -4.20 -13.62 9.62
N VAL A 111 -3.52 -12.81 8.80
CA VAL A 111 -3.33 -11.37 9.06
C VAL A 111 -4.68 -10.66 9.13
N ASP A 112 -5.57 -10.92 8.17
CA ASP A 112 -6.89 -10.27 8.16
C ASP A 112 -7.75 -10.68 9.36
N VAL A 113 -7.73 -11.95 9.73
CA VAL A 113 -8.42 -12.45 10.93
C VAL A 113 -7.90 -11.74 12.19
N LYS A 114 -6.57 -11.70 12.36
CA LYS A 114 -5.89 -11.02 13.47
C LYS A 114 -6.33 -9.56 13.60
N TYR A 115 -6.32 -8.82 12.50
CA TYR A 115 -6.64 -7.39 12.55
C TYR A 115 -8.13 -7.11 12.71
N LEU A 116 -9.02 -7.94 12.14
CA LEU A 116 -10.46 -7.85 12.38
C LEU A 116 -10.80 -8.00 13.87
N GLU A 117 -10.14 -8.93 14.58
CA GLU A 117 -10.29 -9.07 16.03
C GLU A 117 -9.76 -7.86 16.81
N ARG A 118 -8.64 -7.28 16.37
CA ARG A 118 -8.06 -6.09 17.01
C ARG A 118 -8.92 -4.83 16.77
N TYR A 119 -9.47 -4.64 15.57
CA TYR A 119 -10.35 -3.52 15.27
C TYR A 119 -11.60 -3.52 16.16
N ARG A 120 -12.21 -4.70 16.37
CA ARG A 120 -13.39 -4.86 17.25
C ARG A 120 -13.15 -4.44 18.70
N LYS A 121 -11.89 -4.34 19.14
CA LYS A 121 -11.53 -3.88 20.49
C LYS A 121 -11.37 -2.36 20.60
N VAL A 122 -11.21 -1.65 19.47
CA VAL A 122 -10.89 -0.22 19.46
C VAL A 122 -11.96 0.66 18.80
N ILE A 123 -12.81 0.07 17.96
CA ILE A 123 -13.95 0.74 17.31
C ILE A 123 -15.22 -0.14 17.35
N PRO A 124 -16.42 0.47 17.32
CA PRO A 124 -17.69 -0.25 17.26
C PRO A 124 -17.79 -1.22 16.08
N VAL A 125 -18.51 -2.33 16.27
CA VAL A 125 -18.60 -3.43 15.29
C VAL A 125 -19.22 -3.01 13.95
N ASP A 126 -20.17 -2.08 13.96
CA ASP A 126 -20.76 -1.50 12.75
C ASP A 126 -19.72 -0.70 11.96
N LYS A 127 -18.81 0.00 12.63
CA LYS A 127 -17.69 0.71 11.99
C LYS A 127 -16.63 -0.24 11.46
N VAL A 128 -16.40 -1.38 12.13
CA VAL A 128 -15.57 -2.47 11.58
C VAL A 128 -16.20 -3.02 10.29
N ALA A 129 -17.52 -3.22 10.24
CA ALA A 129 -18.19 -3.65 9.02
C ALA A 129 -18.07 -2.61 7.89
N LYS A 130 -18.24 -1.30 8.21
CA LYS A 130 -18.03 -0.20 7.27
C LYS A 130 -16.61 -0.15 6.73
N LEU A 131 -15.59 -0.44 7.54
CA LEU A 131 -14.20 -0.56 7.08
C LEU A 131 -14.08 -1.61 5.97
N ILE A 132 -14.55 -2.84 6.20
CA ILE A 132 -14.43 -3.94 5.23
C ILE A 132 -15.15 -3.59 3.93
N ILE A 133 -16.36 -3.04 4.03
CA ILE A 133 -17.14 -2.58 2.88
C ILE A 133 -16.40 -1.45 2.14
N GLY A 134 -15.84 -0.49 2.88
CA GLY A 134 -15.11 0.66 2.35
C GLY A 134 -13.84 0.24 1.60
N GLU A 135 -13.05 -0.68 2.15
CA GLU A 135 -11.85 -1.22 1.51
C GLU A 135 -12.20 -1.91 0.18
N GLU A 136 -13.25 -2.73 0.17
CA GLU A 136 -13.72 -3.42 -1.03
C GLU A 136 -14.24 -2.45 -2.09
N LYS A 137 -15.03 -1.45 -1.70
CA LYS A 137 -15.49 -0.37 -2.60
C LYS A 137 -14.30 0.37 -3.22
N PHE A 138 -13.34 0.78 -2.40
CA PHE A 138 -12.16 1.49 -2.86
C PHE A 138 -11.35 0.64 -3.85
N ARG A 139 -11.10 -0.63 -3.52
CA ARG A 139 -10.41 -1.59 -4.39
C ARG A 139 -11.09 -1.71 -5.76
N ARG A 140 -12.42 -1.88 -5.79
CA ARG A 140 -13.19 -1.94 -7.04
C ARG A 140 -13.07 -0.65 -7.85
N GLN A 141 -13.13 0.51 -7.20
CA GLN A 141 -12.96 1.80 -7.88
C GLN A 141 -11.56 1.93 -8.50
N GLN A 142 -10.51 1.52 -7.79
CA GLN A 142 -9.14 1.55 -8.33
C GLN A 142 -8.98 0.60 -9.53
N ILE A 143 -9.54 -0.62 -9.45
CA ILE A 143 -9.53 -1.56 -10.59
C ILE A 143 -10.28 -0.98 -11.79
N ALA A 144 -11.44 -0.36 -11.57
CA ALA A 144 -12.22 0.26 -12.64
C ALA A 144 -11.46 1.41 -13.31
N ARG A 145 -10.76 2.24 -12.53
CA ARG A 145 -9.90 3.32 -13.05
C ARG A 145 -8.75 2.79 -13.90
N LEU A 146 -8.09 1.72 -13.45
CA LEU A 146 -7.01 1.08 -14.22
C LEU A 146 -7.52 0.52 -15.56
N ARG A 147 -8.68 -0.14 -15.57
CA ARG A 147 -9.33 -0.66 -16.79
C ARG A 147 -9.82 0.46 -17.72
N GLY A 148 -10.44 1.50 -17.18
CA GLY A 148 -10.93 2.65 -17.96
C GLY A 148 -9.80 3.51 -18.54
N GLY A 149 -8.65 3.57 -17.87
CA GLY A 149 -7.43 4.20 -18.39
C GLY A 149 -6.82 3.46 -19.58
N GLN A 150 -6.85 2.13 -19.57
CA GLN A 150 -6.34 1.30 -20.67
C GLN A 150 -7.17 1.45 -21.96
N HIS A 151 -8.46 1.75 -21.86
CA HIS A 151 -9.33 1.92 -23.04
C HIS A 151 -9.01 3.17 -23.88
N LYS A 152 -8.33 4.18 -23.30
CA LYS A 152 -7.90 5.39 -24.03
C LYS A 152 -6.57 5.22 -24.78
N GLY A 153 -5.85 4.10 -24.59
CA GLY A 153 -4.57 3.80 -25.23
C GLY A 153 -4.66 2.98 -26.53
N PHE A 154 -5.84 2.44 -26.86
CA PHE A 154 -6.09 1.71 -28.10
C PHE A 154 -7.03 2.50 -29.02
N LYS A 155 -6.61 3.69 -29.47
CA LYS A 155 -7.09 4.17 -30.77
C LYS A 155 -6.32 3.36 -31.81
N LYS A 156 -7.00 2.38 -32.41
CA LYS A 156 -6.57 1.76 -33.66
C LYS A 156 -6.64 2.87 -34.71
N ASP A 157 -5.48 3.36 -35.14
CA ASP A 157 -5.40 4.13 -36.36
C ASP A 157 -5.85 3.19 -37.49
N ASN A 158 -6.96 3.55 -38.14
CA ASN A 158 -7.43 2.91 -39.37
C ASN A 158 -6.61 3.40 -40.56
#